data_AF-X1VT81-F1
#
_entry.id   AF-X1VT81-F1
#
_cell.length_a   1.000
_cell.length_b   1.000
_cell.length_c   1.000
_cell.angle_alpha   90.00
_cell.angle_beta   90.00
_cell.angle_gamma   90.00
#
_symmetry.space_group_name_H-M   'P 1'
#
loop_
_entity.id
_entity.type
_entity.pdbx_description
1 polymer ?
#
loop_
_entity_poly.entity_id
_entity_poly.type
_entity_poly.pdbx_seq_one_letter_code
_entity_poly.pdbx_strand_id
1 'polypeptide(L)' 'SLSAYARQFLGRMEKPDVDYIEGLSPAISIDQKGPSRNPRSTVGTVTEIYDYLRLLFARVGHPHCPKCGREIV' A
#
# COMPACT_ATOMS: atom_id res chain seq x y z
N SER A 1 12.59 -10.48 15.56
CA SER A 1 11.57 -10.61 16.63
C SER A 1 10.47 -9.58 16.37
N LEU A 2 9.24 -9.99 16.05
CA LEU A 2 8.14 -9.03 15.83
C LEU A 2 7.86 -8.21 17.11
N SER A 3 7.62 -6.90 16.97
CA SER A 3 7.33 -5.99 18.08
C SER A 3 5.99 -6.34 18.75
N ALA A 4 5.85 -6.00 20.04
CA ALA A 4 4.66 -6.29 20.84
C ALA A 4 3.35 -5.74 20.23
N TYR A 5 3.43 -4.62 19.49
CA TYR A 5 2.31 -3.99 18.79
C TYR A 5 1.75 -4.86 17.64
N ALA A 6 2.63 -5.59 16.93
CA ALA A 6 2.23 -6.41 15.79
C ALA A 6 1.41 -7.65 16.19
N ARG A 7 1.57 -8.14 17.44
CA ARG A 7 0.80 -9.28 17.97
C ARG A 7 -0.65 -8.94 18.32
N GLN A 8 -1.00 -7.67 18.43
CA GLN A 8 -2.35 -7.24 18.82
C GLN A 8 -3.39 -7.41 17.68
N PHE A 9 -2.93 -7.51 16.43
CA PHE A 9 -3.77 -7.63 15.23
C PHE A 9 -3.70 -9.02 14.56
N LEU A 10 -2.70 -9.83 14.91
CA LEU A 10 -2.62 -11.23 14.50
C LEU A 10 -3.59 -12.03 15.38
N GLY A 11 -4.81 -12.26 14.88
CA GLY A 11 -5.62 -13.37 15.38
C GLY A 11 -4.76 -14.62 15.40
N ARG A 12 -4.77 -15.38 16.51
CA ARG A 12 -4.00 -16.62 16.65
C ARG A 12 -4.30 -17.53 15.47
N MET A 13 -3.46 -17.52 14.43
CA MET A 13 -3.44 -18.56 13.43
C MET A 13 -2.83 -19.77 14.11
N GLU A 14 -3.59 -20.87 14.18
CA GLU A 14 -3.07 -22.12 14.69
C GLU A 14 -1.89 -22.56 13.81
N LYS A 15 -0.84 -23.05 14.47
CA LYS A 15 0.31 -23.62 13.76
C LYS A 15 -0.20 -24.85 13.00
N PRO A 16 0.05 -24.98 11.68
CA PRO A 16 -0.34 -26.18 10.95
C PRO A 16 0.35 -27.42 11.55
N ASP A 17 -0.34 -28.56 11.52
CA ASP A 17 0.14 -29.84 12.04
C ASP A 17 1.18 -30.46 11.10
N VAL A 18 2.41 -29.93 11.17
CA VAL A 18 3.56 -30.36 10.38
C VAL A 18 4.83 -30.34 11.23
N ASP A 19 5.64 -31.39 11.09
CA ASP A 19 6.88 -31.58 11.86
C ASP A 19 7.99 -30.63 11.40
N TYR A 20 8.17 -30.49 10.09
CA TYR A 20 9.21 -29.65 9.51
C TYR A 20 8.85 -29.20 8.09
N ILE A 21 9.17 -27.95 7.75
CA ILE A 21 9.10 -27.43 6.39
C ILE A 21 10.44 -26.78 6.05
N GLU A 22 11.07 -27.25 4.98
CA GLU A 22 12.32 -26.70 4.43
C GLU A 22 12.07 -26.04 3.07
N GLY A 23 12.90 -25.06 2.71
CA GLY A 23 12.86 -24.47 1.37
C GLY A 23 11.63 -23.59 1.08
N LEU A 24 10.94 -23.11 2.12
CA LEU A 24 9.77 -22.25 1.91
C LEU A 24 10.20 -20.92 1.29
N SER A 25 9.66 -20.63 0.11
CA SER A 25 9.78 -19.31 -0.50
C SER A 25 8.97 -18.27 0.29
N PRO A 26 9.28 -16.98 0.20
CA PRO A 26 8.44 -15.92 0.76
C PRO A 26 6.98 -16.10 0.30
N ALA A 27 6.06 -16.21 1.25
CA ALA A 27 4.65 -16.43 0.99
C ALA A 27 3.82 -15.15 1.27
N ILE A 28 2.81 -14.90 0.44
CA ILE A 28 1.87 -13.78 0.57
C ILE A 28 0.45 -14.38 0.59
N SER A 29 -0.35 -14.03 1.60
CA SER A 29 -1.78 -14.39 1.63
C SER A 29 -2.62 -13.29 0.99
N ILE A 30 -3.60 -13.67 0.17
CA ILE A 30 -4.57 -12.76 -0.45
C ILE A 30 -5.97 -13.18 0.02
N ASP A 31 -6.42 -12.57 1.12
CA ASP A 31 -7.72 -12.84 1.73
C ASP A 31 -8.65 -11.63 1.56
N GLN A 32 -9.97 -11.85 1.62
CA GLN A 32 -10.96 -10.76 1.60
C GLN A 32 -11.06 -9.98 2.94
N LYS A 33 -10.02 -10.04 3.79
CA LYS A 33 -9.94 -9.17 4.97
C LYS A 33 -9.77 -7.74 4.46
N GLY A 34 -10.84 -6.96 4.58
CA GLY A 34 -10.87 -5.59 4.08
C GLY A 34 -9.66 -4.80 4.58
N PRO A 35 -8.96 -4.06 3.70
CA PRO A 35 -7.80 -3.28 4.10
C PRO A 35 -8.17 -2.30 5.22
N SER A 36 -7.20 -1.99 6.09
CA SER A 36 -7.36 -0.96 7.13
C SER A 36 -7.94 0.31 6.52
N ARG A 37 -9.06 0.80 7.06
CA ARG A 37 -9.79 1.95 6.55
C ARG A 37 -9.04 3.23 6.90
N ASN A 38 -8.07 3.61 6.08
CA ASN A 38 -7.52 4.97 6.11
C ASN A 38 -8.38 5.84 5.17
N PRO A 39 -9.02 6.92 5.67
CA PRO A 39 -9.88 7.78 4.85
C PRO A 39 -9.15 8.48 3.70
N ARG A 40 -7.81 8.50 3.70
CA ARG A 40 -7.00 9.05 2.61
C ARG A 40 -6.63 8.01 1.54
N SER A 41 -6.90 6.73 1.78
CA SER A 41 -6.61 5.67 0.82
C SER A 41 -7.67 5.64 -0.28
N THR A 42 -7.22 5.59 -1.52
CA THR A 42 -8.05 5.44 -2.71
C THR A 42 -7.57 4.23 -3.51
N VAL A 43 -8.32 3.82 -4.53
CA VAL A 43 -7.87 2.75 -5.45
C VAL A 43 -6.50 3.10 -6.05
N GLY A 44 -6.27 4.37 -6.41
CA GLY A 44 -5.01 4.83 -7.00
C GLY A 44 -3.82 4.71 -6.05
N THR A 45 -4.01 4.89 -4.74
CA THR A 45 -2.92 4.74 -3.75
C THR A 45 -2.67 3.27 -3.39
N VAL A 46 -3.71 2.43 -3.39
CA VAL A 46 -3.56 0.99 -3.09
C VAL A 46 -2.88 0.25 -4.25
N THR A 47 -3.11 0.70 -5.48
CA THR A 47 -2.51 0.13 -6.70
C THR A 47 -1.19 0.78 -7.09
N GLU A 48 -0.71 1.78 -6.33
CA GLU A 48 0.49 2.59 -6.60
C GLU A 48 0.44 3.38 -7.93
N ILE A 49 -0.63 3.27 -8.72
CA ILE A 49 -0.85 4.04 -9.96
C ILE A 49 -0.75 5.55 -9.71
N TYR A 50 -1.22 6.01 -8.55
CA TYR A 50 -1.15 7.43 -8.20
C TYR A 50 0.30 7.94 -8.11
N ASP A 51 1.25 7.09 -7.73
CA ASP A 51 2.67 7.47 -7.68
C ASP A 51 3.26 7.65 -9.07
N TYR A 52 2.87 6.79 -10.02
CA TYR A 52 3.21 6.99 -11.43
C TYR A 52 2.57 8.25 -12.01
N LEU A 53 1.30 8.53 -11.67
CA LEU A 53 0.64 9.76 -12.10
C LEU A 53 1.35 11.00 -11.53
N ARG A 54 1.81 10.96 -10.27
CA ARG A 54 2.58 12.06 -9.68
C ARG A 54 3.87 12.30 -10.44
N LEU A 55 4.61 11.25 -10.81
CA LEU A 55 5.81 11.38 -11.63
C LEU A 55 5.50 11.93 -13.03
N LEU A 56 4.40 11.49 -13.65
CA LEU A 56 3.94 11.99 -14.94
C LEU A 56 3.68 13.51 -14.87
N PHE A 57 2.79 13.95 -13.99
CA PHE A 57 2.45 15.37 -13.86
C PHE A 57 3.63 16.23 -13.41
N ALA A 58 4.55 15.69 -12.60
CA ALA A 58 5.77 16.42 -12.22
C ALA A 58 6.75 16.59 -13.39
N ARG A 59 6.80 15.65 -14.34
CA ARG A 59 7.74 15.68 -15.47
C ARG A 59 7.20 16.41 -16.70
N VAL A 60 5.92 16.27 -17.00
CA VAL A 60 5.30 16.82 -18.22
C VAL A 60 4.16 17.80 -17.96
N GLY A 61 3.79 18.01 -16.70
CA GLY A 61 2.72 18.93 -16.35
C GLY A 61 3.17 20.39 -16.42
N HIS A 62 2.33 21.23 -17.00
CA HIS A 62 2.50 22.68 -17.02
C HIS A 62 1.74 23.28 -15.82
N PRO A 63 2.42 23.82 -14.79
CA PRO A 63 1.76 24.38 -13.64
C PRO A 63 1.08 25.71 -13.99
N HIS A 64 -0.13 25.94 -13.47
CA HIS A 64 -0.89 27.18 -13.71
C HIS A 64 -1.31 27.81 -12.38
N CYS A 65 -1.36 29.14 -12.35
CA CYS A 65 -1.83 29.88 -11.17
C CYS A 65 -3.34 29.63 -10.94
N PRO A 66 -3.77 29.16 -9.75
CA PRO A 66 -5.18 28.85 -9.50
C PRO A 66 -6.11 30.08 -9.45
N LYS A 67 -5.57 31.29 -9.33
CA LYS A 67 -6.36 32.54 -9.29
C LYS A 67 -6.60 33.16 -10.66
N CYS A 68 -5.61 33.08 -11.55
CA CYS A 68 -5.64 33.79 -12.84
C CYS A 68 -5.44 32.89 -14.06
N GLY A 69 -5.16 31.59 -13.87
CA GLY A 69 -5.03 30.62 -14.94
C GLY A 69 -3.80 30.78 -15.84
N ARG A 70 -2.89 31.72 -15.55
CA ARG A 70 -1.64 31.88 -16.30
C ARG A 70 -0.65 30.77 -15.96
N GLU A 71 0.09 30.31 -16.97
CA GLU A 71 1.17 29.34 -16.81
C GLU A 71 2.25 29.93 -15.88
N ILE A 72 2.75 29.09 -14.97
CA ILE A 72 3.89 29.39 -14.10
C ILE A 72 5.13 29.00 -14.89
N VAL A 73 5.66 29.95 -15.65
CA VAL A 73 6.93 29.87 -16.38
C VAL A 73 8.12 30.27 -15.51
#